data_AF-A0A357T647-F1
#
_entry.id   AF-A0A357T647-F1
#
_cell.length_a   1.000
_cell.length_b   1.000
_cell.length_c   1.000
_cell.angle_alpha   90.00
_cell.angle_beta   90.00
_cell.angle_gamma   90.00
#
_symmetry.space_group_name_H-M   'P 1'
#
loop_
_entity.id
_entity.type
_entity.pdbx_description
1 polymer ?
#
loop_
_entity_poly.entity_id
_entity_poly.type
_entity_poly.pdbx_seq_one_letter_code
_entity_poly.pdbx_strand_id
1 'polypeptide(L)' 'ANDHRGHGNTVQSLEDLGYWGEDGFNASVNTLYELTCLIKKENPGLPLFLFGHSMGSFLTQNYL' A
#
# COMPACT_ATOMS: atom_id res chain seq x y z
N ALA A 1 5.65 7.64 -0.15
CA ALA A 1 5.07 6.46 -0.81
C ALA A 1 5.66 5.23 -0.15
N ASN A 2 4.87 4.18 0.07
CA ASN A 2 5.38 2.91 0.58
C ASN A 2 5.74 1.98 -0.59
N ASP A 3 6.69 1.08 -0.35
CA ASP A 3 6.86 -0.09 -1.19
C ASP A 3 5.76 -1.11 -0.83
N HIS A 4 5.19 -1.79 -1.83
CA HIS A 4 4.16 -2.80 -1.62
C HIS A 4 4.80 -4.15 -1.28
N ARG A 5 4.03 -5.07 -0.69
CA ARG A 5 4.48 -6.46 -0.46
C ARG A 5 5.02 -7.06 -1.77
N GLY A 6 6.11 -7.82 -1.65
CA GLY A 6 6.82 -8.39 -2.81
C GLY A 6 7.58 -7.37 -3.67
N HIS A 7 7.68 -6.09 -3.27
CA HIS A 7 8.35 -5.04 -4.03
C HIS A 7 9.29 -4.19 -3.17
N GLY A 8 10.32 -3.65 -3.82
CA GLY A 8 11.22 -2.64 -3.23
C GLY A 8 11.82 -3.08 -1.90
N ASN A 9 11.85 -2.16 -0.93
CA ASN A 9 12.44 -2.36 0.39
C ASN A 9 11.53 -3.16 1.34
N THR A 10 10.32 -3.54 0.94
CA THR A 10 9.42 -4.42 1.72
C THR A 10 9.81 -5.89 1.59
N VAL A 11 10.65 -6.23 0.61
CA VAL A 11 11.16 -7.58 0.39
C VAL A 11 12.30 -7.88 1.38
N GLN A 12 12.24 -9.03 2.06
CA GLN A 12 13.25 -9.43 3.05
C GLN A 12 14.43 -10.19 2.41
N SER A 13 14.19 -10.92 1.31
CA SER A 13 15.21 -11.62 0.55
C SER A 13 14.85 -11.73 -0.94
N LEU A 14 15.81 -12.07 -1.80
CA LEU A 14 15.56 -12.16 -3.25
C LEU A 14 14.48 -13.18 -3.60
N GLU A 15 14.31 -14.21 -2.78
CA GLU A 15 13.29 -15.25 -2.93
C GLU A 15 11.87 -14.72 -2.73
N ASP A 16 11.70 -13.65 -1.95
CA ASP A 16 10.41 -13.01 -1.69
C ASP A 16 10.03 -11.97 -2.77
N LEU A 17 10.93 -11.71 -3.73
CA LEU A 17 10.68 -10.73 -4.78
C LEU A 17 9.53 -11.18 -5.68
N GLY A 18 8.50 -10.34 -5.79
CA GLY A 18 7.28 -10.66 -6.52
C GLY A 18 6.32 -11.59 -5.78
N TYR A 19 6.64 -12.03 -4.55
CA TYR A 19 5.71 -12.79 -3.71
C TYR A 19 4.88 -11.86 -2.84
N TRP A 20 3.55 -11.94 -2.98
CA TRP A 20 2.61 -11.05 -2.31
C TRP A 20 2.04 -11.65 -1.02
N GLY A 21 2.29 -12.93 -0.76
CA GLY A 21 1.61 -13.68 0.28
C GLY A 21 0.22 -14.16 -0.15
N GLU A 22 -0.38 -14.98 0.72
CA GLU A 22 -1.78 -15.37 0.61
C GLU A 22 -2.69 -14.13 0.70
N ASP A 23 -3.67 -14.05 -0.19
CA ASP A 23 -4.58 -12.90 -0.32
C ASP A 23 -3.85 -11.54 -0.45
N GLY A 24 -2.67 -11.56 -1.07
CA GLY A 24 -1.74 -10.43 -1.07
C GLY A 24 -2.30 -9.14 -1.67
N PHE A 25 -3.28 -9.23 -2.57
CA PHE A 25 -3.97 -8.07 -3.12
C PHE A 25 -4.77 -7.34 -2.02
N ASN A 26 -5.66 -8.05 -1.32
CA ASN A 26 -6.45 -7.47 -0.22
C ASN A 26 -5.54 -7.04 0.94
N ALA A 27 -4.49 -7.80 1.23
CA ALA A 27 -3.48 -7.40 2.21
C ALA A 27 -2.80 -6.07 1.82
N SER A 28 -2.56 -5.83 0.53
CA SER A 28 -1.99 -4.56 0.04
C SER A 28 -2.99 -3.41 0.16
N VAL A 29 -4.28 -3.65 -0.07
CA VAL A 29 -5.36 -2.67 0.16
C VAL A 29 -5.46 -2.31 1.66
N ASN A 30 -5.40 -3.30 2.55
CA ASN A 30 -5.39 -3.05 3.99
C ASN A 30 -4.18 -2.24 4.45
N THR A 31 -3.01 -2.44 3.84
CA THR A 31 -1.84 -1.60 4.13
C THR A 31 -2.04 -0.14 3.69
N LEU A 32 -2.81 0.14 2.63
CA LEU A 32 -3.19 1.52 2.28
C LEU A 32 -4.08 2.16 3.36
N TYR A 33 -4.96 1.39 3.99
CA TYR A 33 -5.76 1.83 5.13
C TYR A 33 -4.88 2.19 6.33
N GLU A 34 -3.98 1.29 6.73
CA GLU A 34 -3.05 1.50 7.84
C GLU A 34 -2.21 2.77 7.63
N LEU A 35 -1.68 2.94 6.42
CA LEU A 35 -0.89 4.12 6.06
C LEU A 35 -1.75 5.40 6.09
N THR A 36 -2.99 5.34 5.61
CA THR A 36 -3.94 6.46 5.67
C THR A 36 -4.21 6.89 7.11
N CYS A 37 -4.44 5.93 8.01
CA CYS A 37 -4.64 6.20 9.44
C CYS A 37 -3.41 6.87 10.07
N LEU A 38 -2.21 6.40 9.75
CA LEU A 38 -0.96 7.00 10.23
C LEU A 38 -0.81 8.44 9.73
N ILE A 39 -0.98 8.68 8.43
CA ILE A 39 -0.85 10.02 7.84
C ILE A 39 -1.85 10.99 8.48
N LYS A 40 -3.12 10.58 8.66
CA LYS A 40 -4.15 11.42 9.30
C LYS A 40 -3.84 11.72 10.77
N LYS A 41 -3.26 10.75 11.49
CA LYS A 41 -2.84 10.94 12.89
C LYS A 41 -1.69 11.94 12.99
N GLU A 42 -0.71 11.86 12.10
CA GLU A 42 0.47 12.73 12.11
C GLU A 42 0.19 14.13 11.54
N ASN A 43 -0.83 14.26 10.68
CA ASN A 43 -1.17 15.50 9.98
C ASN A 43 -2.66 15.88 10.18
N PRO A 44 -3.09 16.19 11.41
CA PRO A 44 -4.50 16.45 11.70
C PRO A 44 -5.01 17.69 10.94
N GLY A 45 -6.21 17.59 10.38
CA GLY A 45 -6.91 18.72 9.74
C GLY A 45 -6.50 19.02 8.30
N LEU A 46 -5.48 18.35 7.76
CA LEU A 46 -5.11 18.50 6.35
C LEU A 46 -5.91 17.53 5.44
N PRO A 47 -6.29 17.97 4.22
CA PRO A 47 -6.90 17.07 3.24
C PRO A 47 -5.89 16.02 2.76
N LEU A 48 -6.35 14.79 2.59
CA LEU A 48 -5.54 13.67 2.09
C LEU A 48 -5.96 13.32 0.66
N PHE A 49 -4.98 13.26 -0.24
CA PHE A 49 -5.17 12.85 -1.64
C PHE A 49 -4.43 11.55 -1.90
N LEU A 50 -5.10 10.60 -2.56
CA LEU A 50 -4.54 9.32 -2.96
C LEU A 50 -4.31 9.30 -4.47
N PHE A 51 -3.10 8.92 -4.89
CA PHE A 51 -2.72 8.80 -6.30
C PHE A 51 -2.28 7.36 -6.58
N GLY A 52 -2.80 6.76 -7.65
CA GLY A 52 -2.45 5.40 -8.08
C GLY A 52 -2.07 5.36 -9.56
N HIS A 53 -1.02 4.61 -9.90
CA HIS A 53 -0.55 4.40 -11.28
C HIS A 53 -0.44 2.91 -11.59
N SER A 54 -0.81 2.50 -12.82
CA SER A 54 -0.77 1.10 -13.26
C SER A 54 -1.48 0.18 -12.26
N MET A 55 -0.83 -0.86 -11.73
CA MET A 55 -1.36 -1.71 -10.67
C MET A 55 -1.85 -0.94 -9.44
N GLY A 56 -1.15 0.12 -9.05
CA GLY A 56 -1.55 0.99 -7.93
C GLY A 56 -2.87 1.71 -8.19
N SER A 57 -3.29 1.88 -9.45
CA SER A 57 -4.61 2.44 -9.75
C SER A 57 -5.74 1.48 -9.36
N PHE A 58 -5.54 0.16 -9.47
CA PHE A 58 -6.53 -0.83 -9.03
C PHE A 58 -6.59 -0.92 -7.50
N LEU A 59 -5.44 -0.86 -6.82
CA LEU A 59 -5.40 -0.81 -5.36
C LEU A 59 -6.13 0.43 -4.82
N THR A 60 -5.87 1.59 -5.41
CA THR A 60 -6.57 2.84 -5.06
C THR A 60 -8.06 2.76 -5.33
N GLN A 61 -8.49 2.19 -6.45
CA GLN A 61 -9.92 2.01 -6.77
C GLN A 61 -10.63 1.04 -5.84
N ASN A 62 -9.95 0.00 -5.36
CA ASN A 62 -10.54 -0.97 -4.43
C ASN A 62 -10.59 -0.44 -2.99
N TYR A 63 -9.65 0.43 -2.62
CA TYR A 63 -9.60 1.04 -1.29
C TYR A 63 -10.68 2.11 -1.05
N LEU A 64 -11.13 2.78 -2.11
CA LEU A 64 -12.18 3.82 -2.07
C LEU A 64 -13.58 3.21 -2.12
#